data_AF-A0A846X581-F1
#
_entry.id   AF-A0A846X581-F1
#
_cell.length_a   1.000
_cell.length_b   1.000
_cell.length_c   1.000
_cell.angle_alpha   90.00
_cell.angle_beta   90.00
_cell.angle_gamma   90.00
#
_symmetry.space_group_name_H-M   'P 1'
#
loop_
_entity.id
_entity.type
_entity.pdbx_description
1 polymer ?
#
loop_
_entity_poly.entity_id
_entity_poly.type
_entity_poly.pdbx_seq_one_letter_code
_entity_poly.pdbx_strand_id
1 'polypeptide(L)'
;MTAPHTAVPADRGPVDELELFARCVLPGCQNPVTGQGEPCSSCREAFGELLAHRPGGEPLSAAAQRARDSAARAAYRVSQATAEAPRPRGPAEAERKRNQTCWLCTERRTCTSVAGRWECDTCRAIR
;
A
#
# COMPACT_ATOMS: atom_id res chain seq x y z
N MET A 1 25.21 -34.54 -26.42
CA MET A 1 25.30 -34.46 -24.94
C MET A 1 24.19 -33.52 -24.49
N THR A 2 23.02 -34.06 -24.15
CA THR A 2 21.83 -33.29 -23.75
C THR A 2 21.48 -33.74 -22.34
N ALA A 3 21.57 -32.83 -21.37
CA ALA A 3 21.17 -33.12 -20.00
C ALA A 3 19.64 -33.18 -19.89
N PRO A 4 19.06 -34.11 -19.12
CA PRO A 4 17.62 -34.14 -18.90
C PRO A 4 17.21 -33.08 -17.87
N HIS A 5 16.20 -32.27 -18.22
CA HIS A 5 15.50 -31.42 -17.26
C HIS A 5 14.71 -32.31 -16.30
N THR A 6 15.09 -32.30 -15.03
CA THR A 6 14.35 -32.94 -13.94
C THR A 6 13.07 -32.14 -13.70
N ALA A 7 11.91 -32.76 -13.95
CA ALA A 7 10.62 -32.21 -13.55
C ALA A 7 10.51 -32.26 -12.02
N VAL A 8 10.26 -31.10 -11.40
CA VAL A 8 9.96 -31.00 -9.96
C VAL A 8 8.50 -31.45 -9.76
N PRO A 9 8.21 -32.41 -8.86
CA PRO A 9 6.84 -32.84 -8.60
C PRO A 9 6.06 -31.71 -7.90
N ALA A 10 4.84 -31.48 -8.37
CA ALA A 10 3.90 -30.56 -7.76
C ALA A 10 3.52 -31.06 -6.36
N ASP A 11 4.06 -30.40 -5.34
CA ASP A 11 3.68 -30.58 -3.95
C ASP A 11 2.19 -30.22 -3.79
N ARG A 12 1.37 -31.21 -3.42
CA ARG A 12 -0.06 -31.02 -3.16
C ARG A 12 -0.20 -30.37 -1.79
N GLY A 13 -0.24 -29.04 -1.80
CA GLY A 13 -0.63 -28.25 -0.64
C GLY A 13 -2.04 -28.60 -0.11
N PRO A 14 -2.33 -28.24 1.15
CA PRO A 14 -3.50 -28.71 1.88
C PRO A 14 -4.80 -28.15 1.27
N VAL A 15 -5.69 -29.07 0.91
CA VAL A 15 -7.11 -28.95 0.54
C VAL A 15 -7.65 -27.52 0.35
N ASP A 16 -7.83 -27.17 -0.92
CA ASP A 16 -8.56 -26.02 -1.47
C ASP A 16 -9.87 -25.74 -0.68
N GLU A 17 -9.97 -24.53 -0.15
CA GLU A 17 -11.25 -23.81 -0.08
C GLU A 17 -11.92 -23.96 -1.46
N LEU A 18 -13.09 -24.59 -1.50
CA LEU A 18 -13.91 -24.76 -2.69
C LEU A 18 -14.40 -23.39 -3.18
N GLU A 19 -13.53 -22.60 -3.82
CA GLU A 19 -13.95 -21.49 -4.66
C GLU A 19 -14.69 -22.10 -5.86
N LEU A 20 -16.03 -22.08 -5.81
CA LEU A 20 -16.89 -22.58 -6.88
C LEU A 20 -16.66 -21.84 -8.21
N PHE A 21 -16.15 -20.60 -8.13
CA PHE A 21 -15.94 -19.72 -9.26
C PHE A 21 -14.57 -19.05 -9.15
N ALA A 22 -13.92 -18.80 -10.28
CA ALA A 22 -12.75 -17.94 -10.32
C ALA A 22 -13.13 -16.52 -9.85
N ARG A 23 -12.17 -15.82 -9.25
CA ARG A 23 -12.34 -14.44 -8.79
C ARG A 23 -11.47 -13.47 -9.58
N CYS A 24 -11.92 -12.23 -9.65
CA CYS A 24 -11.22 -11.14 -10.34
C CYS A 24 -9.72 -11.11 -10.00
N VAL A 25 -8.86 -11.07 -11.02
CA VAL A 25 -7.40 -11.10 -10.87
C VAL A 25 -6.82 -9.90 -10.13
N LEU A 26 -7.56 -8.80 -9.99
CA LEU A 26 -7.08 -7.60 -9.32
C LEU A 26 -7.05 -7.78 -7.80
N PRO A 27 -5.95 -7.39 -7.12
CA PRO A 27 -5.83 -7.50 -5.67
C PRO A 27 -7.00 -6.82 -4.94
N GLY A 28 -7.62 -7.53 -4.00
CA GLY A 28 -8.69 -7.01 -3.15
C GLY A 28 -10.10 -7.06 -3.78
N CYS A 29 -10.24 -7.36 -5.07
CA CYS A 29 -11.54 -7.58 -5.68
C CYS A 29 -12.01 -9.03 -5.47
N GLN A 30 -13.25 -9.23 -5.04
CA GLN A 30 -13.84 -10.55 -4.80
C GLN A 30 -14.93 -10.93 -5.81
N ASN A 31 -15.13 -10.10 -6.85
CA ASN A 31 -16.18 -10.36 -7.83
C ASN A 31 -15.86 -11.65 -8.62
N PRO A 32 -16.87 -12.52 -8.84
CA PRO A 32 -16.69 -13.72 -9.63
C PRO A 32 -16.40 -13.36 -11.08
N VAL A 33 -15.62 -14.22 -11.73
CA VAL A 33 -15.29 -14.12 -13.16
C VAL A 33 -15.42 -15.48 -13.82
N THR A 34 -15.52 -15.46 -15.15
CA THR A 34 -15.67 -16.65 -15.98
C THR A 34 -14.34 -17.38 -16.18
N GLY A 35 -13.22 -16.65 -16.25
CA GLY A 35 -11.89 -17.21 -16.45
C GLY A 35 -10.92 -16.86 -15.33
N GLN A 36 -10.09 -17.82 -14.94
CA GLN A 36 -8.99 -17.59 -14.01
C GLN A 36 -7.99 -16.59 -14.61
N GLY A 37 -7.58 -15.60 -13.81
CA GLY A 37 -6.66 -14.55 -14.27
C GLY A 37 -7.35 -13.40 -15.01
N GLU A 38 -8.69 -13.40 -15.12
CA GLU A 38 -9.42 -12.30 -15.74
C GLU A 38 -9.82 -11.20 -14.74
N PRO A 39 -9.81 -9.92 -15.14
CA PRO A 39 -10.48 -8.86 -14.39
C PRO A 39 -12.02 -8.97 -14.55
N CYS A 40 -12.80 -8.57 -13.55
CA CYS A 40 -14.26 -8.49 -13.71
C CYS A 40 -14.67 -7.29 -14.57
N SER A 41 -15.93 -7.25 -15.04
CA SER A 41 -16.45 -6.15 -15.89
C SER A 41 -16.27 -4.78 -15.26
N SER A 42 -16.65 -4.62 -13.98
CA SER A 42 -16.50 -3.36 -13.25
C SER A 42 -15.03 -2.90 -13.19
N CYS A 43 -14.09 -3.82 -13.00
CA CYS A 43 -12.67 -3.47 -13.00
C CYS A 43 -12.16 -3.13 -14.41
N ARG A 44 -12.65 -3.80 -15.45
CA ARG A 44 -12.33 -3.44 -16.84
C ARG A 44 -12.82 -2.03 -17.17
N GLU A 45 -14.03 -1.69 -16.75
CA GLU A 45 -14.60 -0.35 -16.96
C GLU A 45 -13.83 0.72 -16.16
N ALA A 46 -13.53 0.45 -14.90
CA ALA A 46 -12.88 1.43 -14.02
C ALA A 46 -11.42 1.70 -14.41
N PHE A 47 -10.68 0.66 -14.79
CA PHE A 47 -9.24 0.77 -15.05
C PHE A 47 -8.91 0.86 -16.55
N GLY A 48 -9.73 0.28 -17.44
CA GLY A 48 -9.58 0.39 -18.89
C GLY A 48 -8.14 0.16 -19.37
N GLU A 49 -7.58 1.18 -20.03
CA GLU A 49 -6.22 1.21 -20.57
C GLU A 49 -5.10 1.10 -19.50
N LEU A 50 -5.41 1.29 -18.22
CA LEU A 50 -4.44 1.08 -17.13
C LEU A 50 -4.18 -0.41 -16.88
N LEU A 51 -5.05 -1.30 -17.38
CA LEU A 51 -4.84 -2.74 -17.30
C LEU A 51 -3.87 -3.18 -18.40
N ALA A 52 -2.74 -3.76 -18.00
CA ALA A 52 -1.80 -4.33 -18.95
C ALA A 52 -2.41 -5.55 -19.66
N HIS A 53 -2.82 -5.38 -20.91
CA HIS A 53 -3.26 -6.47 -21.76
C HIS A 53 -2.03 -7.14 -22.42
N ARG A 54 -1.77 -8.40 -22.06
CA ARG A 54 -0.70 -9.22 -22.66
C ARG A 54 -1.32 -10.39 -23.44
N PRO A 55 -1.58 -10.24 -24.75
CA PRO A 55 -2.14 -11.32 -25.54
C PRO A 55 -1.18 -12.51 -25.55
N GLY A 56 -1.71 -13.72 -25.30
CA GLY A 56 -0.90 -14.94 -25.17
C GLY A 56 -0.04 -15.02 -23.91
N GLY A 57 -0.17 -14.07 -22.98
CA GLY A 57 0.46 -14.16 -21.67
C GLY A 57 -0.17 -15.25 -20.81
N GLU A 58 0.64 -15.89 -19.97
CA GLU A 58 0.15 -16.90 -19.03
C GLU A 58 -0.76 -16.24 -17.98
N PRO A 59 -2.03 -16.66 -17.85
CA PRO A 59 -2.92 -16.16 -16.82
C PRO A 59 -2.39 -16.49 -15.42
N LEU A 60 -2.66 -15.60 -14.45
CA LEU A 60 -2.30 -15.88 -13.07
C LEU A 60 -3.13 -17.06 -12.54
N SER A 61 -2.46 -18.14 -12.11
CA SER A 61 -3.16 -19.31 -11.55
C SER A 61 -3.88 -18.99 -10.23
N ALA A 62 -4.91 -19.77 -9.89
CA ALA A 62 -5.67 -19.58 -8.65
C ALA A 62 -4.78 -19.67 -7.41
N ALA A 63 -3.85 -20.64 -7.39
CA ALA A 63 -2.88 -20.79 -6.31
C ALA A 63 -1.94 -19.58 -6.19
N ALA A 64 -1.41 -19.09 -7.32
CA ALA A 64 -0.57 -17.89 -7.33
C ALA A 64 -1.33 -16.64 -6.87
N GLN A 65 -2.60 -16.52 -7.28
CA GLN A 65 -3.46 -15.43 -6.85
C GLN A 65 -3.74 -15.48 -5.35
N ARG A 66 -4.07 -16.64 -4.78
CA ARG A 66 -4.23 -16.82 -3.32
C ARG A 66 -2.97 -16.48 -2.55
N ALA A 67 -1.81 -16.91 -3.04
CA ALA A 67 -0.52 -16.62 -2.41
C ALA A 67 -0.24 -15.10 -2.40
N ARG A 68 -0.48 -14.41 -3.51
CA ARG A 68 -0.33 -12.95 -3.60
C ARG A 68 -1.27 -12.23 -2.64
N ASP A 69 -2.55 -12.61 -2.63
CA ASP A 69 -3.57 -11.94 -1.82
C ASP A 69 -3.35 -12.19 -0.32
N SER A 70 -2.90 -13.38 0.08
CA SER A 70 -2.54 -13.69 1.47
C SER A 70 -1.32 -12.90 1.93
N ALA A 71 -0.29 -12.80 1.08
CA ALA A 71 0.90 -11.99 1.36
C ALA A 71 0.56 -10.50 1.52
N ALA A 72 -0.29 -9.96 0.65
CA ALA A 72 -0.75 -8.57 0.74
C ALA A 72 -1.49 -8.31 2.06
N ARG A 73 -2.43 -9.19 2.44
CA ARG A 73 -3.15 -9.09 3.72
C ARG A 73 -2.22 -9.18 4.92
N ALA A 74 -1.20 -10.04 4.87
CA ALA A 74 -0.21 -10.13 5.93
C ALA A 74 0.59 -8.83 6.08
N ALA A 75 1.07 -8.26 4.97
CA ALA A 75 1.81 -6.99 4.98
C ALA A 75 0.96 -5.83 5.53
N TYR A 76 -0.30 -5.71 5.10
CA TYR A 76 -1.20 -4.65 5.59
C TYR A 76 -1.44 -4.75 7.10
N ARG A 77 -1.59 -5.96 7.66
CA ARG A 77 -1.72 -6.15 9.11
C ARG A 77 -0.49 -5.65 9.87
N VAL A 78 0.71 -5.93 9.36
CA VAL A 78 1.96 -5.42 9.96
C VAL A 78 2.00 -3.89 9.89
N SER A 79 1.68 -3.29 8.74
CA SER A 79 1.69 -1.83 8.56
C SER A 79 0.68 -1.11 9.44
N GLN A 80 -0.50 -1.70 9.66
CA GLN A 80 -1.50 -1.12 10.57
C GLN A 80 -1.01 -1.16 12.02
N ALA A 81 -0.45 -2.29 12.45
CA ALA A 81 0.12 -2.41 13.80
C ALA A 81 1.27 -1.41 14.05
N THR A 82 2.10 -1.13 13.05
CA THR A 82 3.17 -0.12 13.17
C THR A 82 2.66 1.32 13.12
N ALA A 83 1.57 1.59 12.38
CA ALA A 83 0.96 2.91 12.32
C ALA A 83 0.17 3.29 13.58
N GLU A 84 -0.47 2.31 14.23
CA GLU A 84 -1.18 2.50 15.50
C GLU A 84 -0.24 2.63 16.71
N ALA A 85 1.01 2.19 16.59
CA ALA A 85 1.99 2.40 17.64
C ALA A 85 2.17 3.91 17.87
N PRO A 86 1.88 4.43 19.10
CA PRO A 86 2.04 5.84 19.37
C PRO A 86 3.50 6.21 19.14
N ARG A 87 3.74 7.15 18.21
CA ARG A 87 5.08 7.70 18.00
C ARG A 87 5.57 8.25 19.35
N PRO A 88 6.76 7.86 19.83
CA PRO A 88 7.30 8.43 21.04
C PRO A 88 7.35 9.94 20.87
N ARG A 89 6.59 10.67 21.70
CA ARG A 89 6.68 12.12 21.78
C ARG A 89 8.04 12.40 22.40
N GLY A 90 9.01 12.76 21.57
CA GLY A 90 10.30 13.25 22.06
C GLY A 90 10.09 14.41 23.04
N PRO A 91 11.08 14.73 23.90
CA PRO A 91 10.98 15.87 24.78
C PRO A 91 10.57 17.10 23.96
N ALA A 92 9.67 17.91 24.51
CA ALA A 92 9.16 19.13 23.89
C ALA A 92 10.26 20.21 23.88
N GLU A 93 11.38 19.93 23.22
CA GLU A 93 12.31 20.94 22.81
C GLU A 93 11.58 21.83 21.80
N ALA A 94 11.66 23.14 21.99
CA ALA A 94 10.91 24.09 21.21
C ALA A 94 11.31 23.95 19.72
N GLU A 95 10.48 23.25 18.95
CA GLU A 95 10.79 22.86 17.59
C GLU A 95 11.03 24.12 16.75
N ARG A 96 12.19 24.22 16.09
CA ARG A 96 12.57 25.37 15.27
C ARG A 96 12.61 24.97 13.80
N LYS A 97 11.83 25.65 12.95
CA LYS A 97 11.70 25.36 11.51
C LYS A 97 11.79 26.64 10.66
N ARG A 98 12.35 26.51 9.46
CA ARG A 98 12.40 27.58 8.44
C ARG A 98 11.07 27.63 7.67
N ASN A 99 10.78 28.77 7.04
CA ASN A 99 9.61 29.00 6.18
C ASN A 99 8.24 28.70 6.80
N GLN A 100 8.13 28.80 8.13
CA GLN A 100 6.87 28.70 8.83
C GLN A 100 6.15 30.05 8.81
N THR A 101 4.83 30.04 8.68
CA THR A 101 4.00 31.24 8.77
C THR A 101 3.87 31.66 10.23
N CYS A 102 4.44 32.81 10.60
CA CYS A 102 4.34 33.36 11.94
C CYS A 102 2.87 33.71 12.24
N TRP A 103 2.34 33.28 13.39
CA TRP A 103 0.93 33.56 13.73
C TRP A 103 0.69 35.03 14.08
N LEU A 104 1.74 35.77 14.46
CA LEU A 104 1.66 37.19 14.81
C LEU A 104 1.77 38.10 13.59
N CYS A 105 2.77 37.90 12.71
CA CYS A 105 2.97 38.76 11.55
C CYS A 105 2.49 38.18 10.21
N THR A 106 2.03 36.93 10.18
CA THR A 106 1.57 36.19 8.97
C THR A 106 2.63 35.99 7.88
N GLU A 107 3.87 36.41 8.09
CA GLU A 107 4.97 36.19 7.17
C GLU A 107 5.63 34.82 7.33
N ARG A 108 6.24 34.31 6.25
CA ARG A 108 7.07 33.10 6.29
C ARG A 108 8.47 33.42 6.81
N ARG A 109 8.85 32.85 7.95
CA ARG A 109 10.11 33.12 8.66
C ARG A 109 10.69 31.83 9.26
N THR A 110 11.89 31.93 9.83
CA THR A 110 12.37 30.93 10.81
C THR A 110 11.60 31.15 12.11
N CYS A 111 10.88 30.13 12.56
CA CYS A 111 10.00 30.22 13.73
C CYS A 111 10.28 29.08 14.73
N THR A 112 9.91 29.34 15.98
CA THR A 112 9.87 28.35 17.06
C THR A 112 8.41 27.99 17.35
N SER A 113 8.12 26.70 17.57
CA SER A 113 6.81 26.22 18.00
C SER A 113 6.60 26.54 19.47
N VAL A 114 5.62 27.40 19.76
CA VAL A 114 5.22 27.82 21.10
C VAL A 114 3.74 27.52 21.25
N ALA A 115 3.39 26.62 22.18
CA ALA A 115 2.01 26.21 22.45
C ALA A 115 1.20 25.82 21.18
N GLY A 116 1.85 25.18 20.20
CA GLY A 116 1.22 24.75 18.95
C GLY A 116 1.09 25.85 17.87
N ARG A 117 1.68 27.03 18.08
CA ARG A 117 1.76 28.11 17.08
C ARG A 117 3.20 28.43 16.73
N TRP A 118 3.42 28.98 15.53
CA TRP A 118 4.75 29.36 15.05
C TRP A 118 5.02 30.84 15.32
N GLU A 119 6.08 31.14 16.07
CA GLU A 119 6.50 32.51 16.38
C GLU A 119 7.89 32.77 15.80
N CYS A 120 8.03 33.82 14.99
CA CYS A 120 9.33 34.20 14.44
C CYS A 120 10.22 34.89 15.48
N ASP A 121 11.54 34.86 15.29
CA ASP A 121 12.50 35.45 16.23
C ASP A 121 12.21 36.95 16.50
N THR A 122 11.78 37.70 15.48
CA THR A 122 11.41 39.12 15.61
C THR A 122 10.19 39.32 16.50
N CYS A 123 9.10 38.59 16.26
CA CYS A 123 7.88 38.73 17.06
C CYS A 123 8.04 38.21 18.49
N ARG A 124 8.99 37.29 18.74
CA ARG A 124 9.32 36.81 20.09
C ARG A 124 10.13 37.82 20.90
N ALA A 125 10.90 38.68 20.26
CA ALA A 125 11.77 39.66 20.92
C ALA A 125 11.02 40.91 21.42
N ILE A 126 9.79 41.14 20.95
CA ILE A 126 8.99 42.35 21.22
C ILE A 126 7.74 42.10 22.08
N ARG A 127 7.53 40.87 22.55
CA ARG A 127 6.37 40.48 23.36
C ARG A 127 6.66 40.54 24.85
#